data_AF-A0A1G6IT22-F1
#
_entry.id   AF-A0A1G6IT22-F1
#
_cell.length_a   1.000
_cell.length_b   1.000
_cell.length_c   1.000
_cell.angle_alpha   90.00
_cell.angle_beta   90.00
_cell.angle_gamma   90.00
#
_symmetry.space_group_name_H-M   'P 1'
#
loop_
_entity.id
_entity.type
_entity.pdbx_description
1 polymer ?
#
loop_
_entity_poly.entity_id
_entity_poly.type
_entity_poly.pdbx_seq_one_letter_code
_entity_poly.pdbx_strand_id
1 'polypeptide(L)'
;MSIKDYYMRAKRELENLAYYVDSYKKINYGIQFKIFRFKQGYLVRIYNNKKKGIKLDCSQIKNKNVKRDLKEIKNILDQNHKKGSIKNIQESFELPNKIIVDRIVSYLISRQAKRKSINSDSIKHSFRLSNLTFTIYTNNLMMIQGKSNNFNSLKKEILMILSSNNKVKSRLKKPKINNQMSLFDQDLNNKILGEENLKLVG
;
A
#
# COMPACT_ATOMS: atom_id res chain seq x y z
N MET A 1 19.49 20.31 -6.91
CA MET A 1 18.07 20.33 -7.35
C MET A 1 17.74 21.74 -7.79
N SER A 2 17.11 21.91 -8.95
CA SER A 2 16.74 23.23 -9.48
C SER A 2 15.41 23.73 -8.90
N ILE A 3 15.13 25.03 -9.06
CA ILE A 3 13.83 25.62 -8.69
C ILE A 3 12.68 24.97 -9.47
N LYS A 4 12.92 24.62 -10.74
CA LYS A 4 11.95 23.95 -11.60
C LYS A 4 11.61 22.55 -11.08
N ASP A 5 12.62 21.78 -10.66
CA ASP A 5 12.40 20.45 -10.08
C ASP A 5 11.61 20.53 -8.77
N TYR A 6 11.91 21.52 -7.92
CA TYR A 6 11.17 21.74 -6.68
C TYR A 6 9.71 22.09 -6.96
N TYR A 7 9.45 22.92 -7.97
CA TYR A 7 8.08 23.22 -8.40
C TYR A 7 7.35 21.99 -8.89
N MET A 8 7.96 21.18 -9.75
CA MET A 8 7.30 19.96 -10.26
C MET A 8 6.95 19.01 -9.12
N ARG A 9 7.81 18.88 -8.11
CA ARG A 9 7.53 18.10 -6.89
C ARG A 9 6.41 18.72 -6.07
N ALA A 10 6.50 20.02 -5.78
CA ALA A 10 5.48 20.73 -5.00
C ALA A 10 4.11 20.65 -5.68
N LYS A 11 4.06 20.83 -7.01
CA LYS A 11 2.86 20.71 -7.84
C LYS A 11 2.22 19.34 -7.65
N ARG A 12 2.99 18.25 -7.79
CA ARG A 12 2.47 16.89 -7.60
C ARG A 12 1.87 16.68 -6.21
N GLU A 13 2.56 17.11 -5.15
CA GLU A 13 2.06 16.93 -3.78
C GLU A 13 0.82 17.80 -3.49
N LEU A 14 0.74 19.00 -4.09
CA LEU A 14 -0.45 19.85 -4.02
C LEU A 14 -1.64 19.22 -4.75
N GLU A 15 -1.43 18.67 -5.93
CA GLU A 15 -2.47 18.00 -6.71
C GLU A 15 -2.99 16.75 -5.99
N ASN A 16 -2.11 16.00 -5.29
CA ASN A 16 -2.51 14.88 -4.41
C ASN A 16 -3.45 15.33 -3.26
N LEU A 17 -3.38 16.59 -2.84
CA LEU A 17 -4.26 17.20 -1.84
C LEU A 17 -5.47 17.92 -2.47
N ALA A 18 -5.80 17.60 -3.72
CA ALA A 18 -6.91 18.18 -4.48
C ALA A 18 -6.81 19.71 -4.69
N TYR A 19 -5.59 20.25 -4.74
CA TYR A 19 -5.37 21.60 -5.24
C TYR A 19 -5.20 21.58 -6.76
N TYR A 20 -5.83 22.53 -7.44
CA TYR A 20 -5.45 22.86 -8.81
C TYR A 20 -4.23 23.80 -8.78
N VAL A 21 -3.18 23.48 -9.53
CA VAL A 21 -1.93 24.24 -9.53
C VAL A 21 -1.72 24.88 -10.91
N ASP A 22 -1.70 26.21 -10.92
CA ASP A 22 -1.49 26.99 -12.13
C ASP A 22 -0.02 26.94 -12.59
N SER A 23 0.19 27.40 -13.82
CA SER A 23 1.50 27.72 -14.36
C SER A 23 2.27 28.70 -13.46
N TYR A 24 3.60 28.55 -13.44
CA TYR A 24 4.46 29.46 -12.69
C TYR A 24 4.97 30.61 -13.56
N LYS A 25 5.22 31.74 -12.92
CA LYS A 25 5.92 32.90 -13.48
C LYS A 25 7.28 33.06 -12.80
N LYS A 26 8.30 33.47 -13.55
CA LYS A 26 9.61 33.82 -12.97
C LYS A 26 9.51 35.12 -12.19
N ILE A 27 10.21 35.20 -11.06
CA ILE A 27 10.38 36.40 -10.23
C ILE A 27 11.86 36.55 -9.87
N ASN A 28 12.28 37.71 -9.36
CA ASN A 28 13.70 38.04 -9.14
C ASN A 28 14.52 36.97 -8.42
N TYR A 29 13.94 36.28 -7.43
CA TYR A 29 14.63 35.28 -6.62
C TYR A 29 14.04 33.87 -6.71
N GLY A 30 13.25 33.59 -7.76
CA GLY A 30 12.70 32.26 -8.02
C GLY A 30 11.45 32.27 -8.88
N ILE A 31 10.40 31.59 -8.44
CA ILE A 31 9.13 31.48 -9.19
C ILE A 31 7.92 31.69 -8.29
N GLN A 32 6.82 32.08 -8.90
CA GLN A 32 5.53 32.33 -8.25
C GLN A 32 4.42 31.65 -9.03
N PHE A 33 3.48 31.01 -8.35
CA PHE A 33 2.33 30.35 -8.95
C PHE A 33 1.11 30.45 -8.05
N LYS A 34 -0.07 30.19 -8.62
CA LYS A 34 -1.33 30.12 -7.87
C LYS A 34 -1.73 28.67 -7.64
N ILE A 35 -2.29 28.41 -6.46
CA ILE A 35 -2.97 27.16 -6.13
C ILE A 35 -4.43 27.46 -5.83
N PHE A 36 -5.33 26.57 -6.20
CA PHE A 36 -6.77 26.78 -6.04
C PHE A 36 -7.40 25.60 -5.32
N ARG A 37 -8.27 25.90 -4.35
CA ARG A 37 -9.09 24.90 -3.65
C ARG A 37 -10.45 25.49 -3.35
N PHE A 38 -11.52 24.77 -3.67
CA PHE A 38 -12.90 25.22 -3.49
C PHE A 38 -13.15 26.65 -4.02
N LYS A 39 -12.66 26.94 -5.24
CA LYS A 39 -12.72 28.25 -5.92
C LYS A 39 -11.89 29.39 -5.27
N GLN A 40 -11.19 29.15 -4.16
CA GLN A 40 -10.29 30.13 -3.57
C GLN A 40 -8.86 29.94 -4.10
N GLY A 41 -8.28 31.03 -4.60
CA GLY A 41 -6.90 31.07 -5.08
C GLY A 41 -5.93 31.57 -4.01
N TYR A 42 -4.77 30.94 -3.92
CA TYR A 42 -3.70 31.29 -2.99
C TYR A 42 -2.37 31.44 -3.74
N LEU A 43 -1.59 32.46 -3.38
CA LEU A 43 -0.30 32.72 -3.99
C LEU A 43 0.81 31.99 -3.24
N VAL A 44 1.62 31.23 -3.98
CA VAL A 44 2.77 30.48 -3.45
C VAL A 44 4.02 30.91 -4.21
N ARG A 45 5.14 31.03 -3.50
CA ARG A 45 6.44 31.32 -4.11
C ARG A 45 7.43 30.22 -3.79
N ILE A 46 8.37 30.00 -4.70
CA ILE A 46 9.56 29.20 -4.46
C ILE A 46 10.75 30.12 -4.67
N TYR A 47 11.58 30.28 -3.66
CA TYR A 47 12.80 31.08 -3.74
C TYR A 47 14.03 30.23 -3.44
N ASN A 48 15.18 30.60 -4.00
CA ASN A 48 16.46 30.02 -3.64
C ASN A 48 17.22 30.97 -2.70
N ASN A 49 17.26 30.62 -1.42
CA ASN A 49 18.03 31.36 -0.44
C ASN A 49 19.48 30.84 -0.43
N LYS A 50 20.46 31.70 -0.71
CA LYS A 50 21.90 31.33 -0.73
C LYS A 50 22.34 30.58 0.54
N LYS A 51 21.78 30.89 1.71
CA LYS A 51 22.12 30.25 3.00
C LYS A 51 21.24 29.04 3.33
N LYS A 52 19.97 29.04 2.92
CA LYS A 52 18.96 28.06 3.39
C LYS A 52 18.40 27.15 2.29
N GLY A 53 18.93 27.24 1.07
CA GLY A 53 18.49 26.47 -0.09
C GLY A 53 17.14 26.93 -0.67
N ILE A 54 16.58 26.08 -1.54
CA ILE A 54 15.28 26.28 -2.18
C ILE A 54 14.16 26.05 -1.17
N LYS A 55 13.19 26.97 -1.08
CA LYS A 55 12.07 26.89 -0.13
C LYS A 55 10.74 27.32 -0.74
N LEU A 56 9.68 26.68 -0.26
CA LEU A 56 8.30 27.11 -0.43
C LEU A 56 7.94 28.24 0.56
N ASP A 57 7.48 29.37 0.02
CA ASP A 57 6.93 30.50 0.78
C ASP A 57 5.41 30.49 0.74
N CYS A 58 4.81 30.55 1.91
CA CYS A 58 3.37 30.57 2.11
C CYS A 58 2.97 31.71 3.07
N SER A 59 3.86 32.67 3.31
CA SER A 59 3.68 33.78 4.27
C SER A 59 2.41 34.59 3.99
N GLN A 60 2.02 34.73 2.72
CA GLN A 60 0.86 35.50 2.30
C GLN A 60 -0.49 34.78 2.47
N ILE A 61 -0.49 33.50 2.81
CA ILE A 61 -1.72 32.70 2.91
C ILE A 61 -2.29 32.85 4.32
N LYS A 62 -3.51 33.40 4.44
CA LYS A 62 -4.18 33.59 5.74
C LYS A 62 -5.00 32.37 6.20
N ASN A 63 -5.50 31.57 5.26
CA ASN A 63 -6.32 30.40 5.56
C ASN A 63 -5.52 29.35 6.36
N LYS A 64 -6.01 29.00 7.56
CA LYS A 64 -5.34 28.07 8.49
C LYS A 64 -5.26 26.64 7.94
N ASN A 65 -6.29 26.16 7.25
CA ASN A 65 -6.32 24.81 6.69
C ASN A 65 -5.30 24.68 5.56
N VAL A 66 -5.28 25.66 4.65
CA VAL A 66 -4.29 25.69 3.55
C VAL A 66 -2.87 25.81 4.08
N LYS A 67 -2.65 26.61 5.13
CA LYS A 67 -1.36 26.68 5.82
C LYS A 67 -0.92 25.34 6.40
N ARG A 68 -1.85 24.55 6.95
CA ARG A 68 -1.56 23.21 7.49
C ARG A 68 -1.08 22.28 6.37
N ASP A 69 -1.82 22.22 5.27
CA ASP A 69 -1.48 21.39 4.10
C ASP A 69 -0.10 21.77 3.53
N LEU A 70 0.17 23.07 3.39
CA LEU A 70 1.44 23.56 2.87
C LEU A 70 2.62 23.29 3.81
N LYS A 71 2.38 23.25 5.12
CA LYS A 71 3.39 22.84 6.10
C LYS A 71 3.73 21.35 5.95
N GLU A 72 2.73 20.52 5.70
CA GLU A 72 2.92 19.09 5.41
C GLU A 72 3.71 18.88 4.12
N ILE A 73 3.31 19.55 3.04
CA ILE A 73 4.05 19.53 1.76
C ILE A 73 5.49 19.99 1.96
N LYS A 74 5.71 21.09 2.71
CA LYS A 74 7.06 21.56 3.00
C LYS A 74 7.88 20.52 3.75
N ASN A 75 7.30 19.81 4.72
CA ASN A 75 7.98 18.73 5.40
C ASN A 75 8.35 17.59 4.44
N ILE A 76 7.45 17.20 3.53
CA ILE A 76 7.72 16.17 2.51
C ILE A 76 8.86 16.62 1.60
N LEU A 77 8.83 17.87 1.13
CA LEU A 77 9.86 18.43 0.26
C LEU A 77 11.21 18.56 1.00
N ASP A 78 11.21 19.04 2.24
CA ASP A 78 12.40 19.25 3.06
C ASP A 78 13.00 17.91 3.55
N GLN A 79 12.17 16.90 3.84
CA GLN A 79 12.64 15.54 4.17
C GLN A 79 13.26 14.83 2.97
N ASN A 80 12.77 15.12 1.76
CA ASN A 80 13.43 14.70 0.52
C ASN A 80 14.70 15.51 0.20
N HIS A 81 14.95 16.62 0.92
CA HIS A 81 16.16 17.45 0.83
C HIS A 81 17.21 17.15 1.88
N LYS A 82 16.79 16.67 3.06
CA LYS A 82 17.71 15.98 3.94
C LYS A 82 18.18 14.74 3.19
N LYS A 83 19.38 14.83 2.60
CA LYS A 83 20.38 13.76 2.64
C LYS A 83 20.62 13.38 4.11
N GLY A 84 19.58 12.98 4.86
CA GLY A 84 19.78 11.86 5.76
C GLY A 84 20.21 10.78 4.79
N SER A 85 21.43 10.26 4.97
CA SER A 85 21.88 9.07 4.27
C SER A 85 20.67 8.16 4.10
N ILE A 86 20.24 7.88 2.86
CA ILE A 86 19.22 6.85 2.65
C ILE A 86 19.90 5.62 3.23
N LYS A 87 19.54 5.29 4.48
CA LYS A 87 20.22 4.27 5.23
C LYS A 87 20.06 3.00 4.40
N ASN A 88 21.14 2.24 4.30
CA ASN A 88 21.00 0.88 3.81
C ASN A 88 20.04 0.20 4.78
N ILE A 89 18.84 -0.05 4.29
CA ILE A 89 17.83 -0.79 5.01
C ILE A 89 18.12 -2.25 4.74
N GLN A 90 18.09 -3.05 5.80
CA GLN A 90 18.06 -4.49 5.74
C GLN A 90 17.11 -4.94 6.83
N GLU A 91 15.98 -5.53 6.44
CA GLU A 91 14.98 -6.02 7.37
C GLU A 91 14.47 -7.38 6.91
N SER A 92 14.25 -8.28 7.85
CA SER A 92 13.78 -9.63 7.58
C SER A 92 12.43 -9.90 8.23
N PHE A 93 11.61 -10.72 7.59
CA PHE A 93 10.27 -11.09 7.99
C PHE A 93 10.12 -12.59 7.87
N GLU A 94 9.59 -13.24 8.89
CA GLU A 94 9.17 -14.63 8.80
C GLU A 94 7.81 -14.72 8.11
N LEU A 95 7.70 -15.60 7.11
CA LEU A 95 6.47 -15.81 6.35
C LEU A 95 5.79 -17.09 6.87
N PRO A 96 4.68 -16.99 7.61
CA PRO A 96 4.16 -18.11 8.40
C PRO A 96 3.60 -19.26 7.57
N ASN A 97 3.29 -19.04 6.28
CA ASN A 97 2.84 -20.09 5.38
C ASN A 97 2.91 -19.66 3.90
N LYS A 98 2.71 -20.64 3.02
CA LYS A 98 2.69 -20.47 1.56
C LYS A 98 1.66 -19.43 1.09
N ILE A 99 0.48 -19.33 1.72
CA ILE A 99 -0.55 -18.36 1.34
C ILE A 99 -0.03 -16.92 1.48
N ILE A 100 0.74 -16.64 2.54
CA ILE A 100 1.37 -15.33 2.72
C ILE A 100 2.45 -15.09 1.67
N VAL A 101 3.27 -16.10 1.36
CA VAL A 101 4.27 -16.00 0.29
C VAL A 101 3.60 -15.60 -1.02
N ASP A 102 2.55 -16.30 -1.43
CA ASP A 102 1.84 -16.06 -2.69
C ASP A 102 1.20 -14.66 -2.73
N ARG A 103 0.66 -14.19 -1.60
CA ARG A 103 0.11 -12.82 -1.48
C ARG A 103 1.17 -11.76 -1.60
N ILE A 104 2.34 -11.94 -0.98
CA ILE A 104 3.46 -11.00 -1.09
C ILE A 104 3.99 -10.97 -2.53
N VAL A 105 4.15 -12.14 -3.17
CA VAL A 105 4.57 -12.21 -4.58
C VAL A 105 3.58 -11.49 -5.48
N SER A 106 2.28 -11.75 -5.31
CA SER A 106 1.22 -11.09 -6.09
C SER A 106 1.22 -9.57 -5.89
N TYR A 107 1.41 -9.12 -4.66
CA TYR A 107 1.56 -7.71 -4.31
C TYR A 107 2.79 -7.07 -5.00
N LEU A 108 3.94 -7.75 -5.01
CA LEU A 108 5.13 -7.24 -5.69
C LEU A 108 4.93 -7.14 -7.21
N ILE A 109 4.26 -8.13 -7.82
CA ILE A 109 3.94 -8.13 -9.26
C ILE A 109 2.98 -6.99 -9.60
N SER A 110 1.91 -6.78 -8.80
CA SER A 110 0.96 -5.68 -9.05
C SER A 110 1.58 -4.29 -8.91
N ARG A 111 2.67 -4.17 -8.15
CA ARG A 111 3.51 -2.98 -8.05
C ARG A 111 4.56 -2.85 -9.16
N GLN A 112 4.49 -3.69 -10.20
CA GLN A 112 5.44 -3.74 -11.31
C GLN A 112 6.89 -4.02 -10.87
N ALA A 113 7.07 -4.80 -9.80
CA ALA A 113 8.41 -5.20 -9.37
C ALA A 113 9.08 -6.07 -10.43
N LYS A 114 10.35 -5.78 -10.74
CA LYS A 114 11.12 -6.55 -11.72
C LYS A 114 11.66 -7.82 -11.07
N ARG A 115 11.35 -8.99 -11.64
CA ARG A 115 11.93 -10.25 -11.18
C ARG A 115 13.43 -10.26 -11.47
N LYS A 116 14.24 -10.78 -10.54
CA LYS A 116 15.68 -10.99 -10.72
C LYS A 116 15.95 -12.45 -11.05
N SER A 117 17.02 -12.70 -11.80
CA SER A 117 17.57 -14.04 -11.94
C SER A 117 18.00 -14.56 -10.57
N ILE A 118 17.81 -15.86 -10.37
CA ILE A 118 18.13 -16.54 -9.12
C ILE A 118 19.28 -17.49 -9.43
N ASN A 119 20.37 -17.39 -8.67
CA ASN A 119 21.58 -18.20 -8.88
C ASN A 119 21.84 -19.13 -7.68
N SER A 120 20.90 -19.25 -6.74
CA SER A 120 21.06 -20.07 -5.52
C SER A 120 19.77 -20.80 -5.20
N ASP A 121 19.88 -22.09 -4.91
CA ASP A 121 18.76 -22.97 -4.55
C ASP A 121 18.07 -22.57 -3.24
N SER A 122 18.77 -21.78 -2.40
CA SER A 122 18.20 -21.24 -1.16
C SER A 122 17.18 -20.13 -1.39
N ILE A 123 17.10 -19.56 -2.59
CA ILE A 123 16.22 -18.44 -2.92
C ILE A 123 15.05 -18.96 -3.77
N LYS A 124 13.84 -18.76 -3.26
CA LYS A 124 12.60 -19.12 -3.96
C LYS A 124 12.16 -18.02 -4.93
N HIS A 125 12.23 -16.77 -4.50
CA HIS A 125 11.87 -15.61 -5.32
C HIS A 125 12.80 -14.42 -5.06
N SER A 126 13.09 -13.65 -6.10
CA SER A 126 13.80 -12.36 -5.96
C SER A 126 13.18 -11.28 -6.86
N PHE A 127 12.91 -10.12 -6.28
CA PHE A 127 12.30 -8.98 -6.95
C PHE A 127 13.05 -7.67 -6.65
N ARG A 128 12.98 -6.70 -7.57
CA ARG A 128 13.45 -5.33 -7.39
C ARG A 128 12.30 -4.35 -7.57
N LEU A 129 12.08 -3.48 -6.57
CA LEU A 129 11.09 -2.41 -6.60
C LEU A 129 11.68 -1.16 -5.93
N SER A 130 11.70 -0.03 -6.63
CA SER A 130 12.09 1.28 -6.05
C SER A 130 13.40 1.27 -5.26
N ASN A 131 14.44 0.63 -5.82
CA ASN A 131 15.78 0.44 -5.24
C ASN A 131 15.86 -0.44 -3.97
N LEU A 132 14.80 -1.17 -3.68
CA LEU A 132 14.79 -2.29 -2.74
C LEU A 132 14.86 -3.61 -3.51
N THR A 133 15.57 -4.57 -2.94
CA THR A 133 15.56 -5.97 -3.35
C THR A 133 14.79 -6.75 -2.29
N PHE A 134 13.82 -7.54 -2.75
CA PHE A 134 13.03 -8.46 -1.95
C PHE A 134 13.49 -9.86 -2.29
N THR A 135 14.01 -10.58 -1.31
CA THR A 135 14.47 -11.96 -1.46
C THR A 135 13.63 -12.83 -0.55
N ILE A 136 12.92 -13.80 -1.11
CA ILE A 136 12.17 -14.81 -0.38
C ILE A 136 12.93 -16.12 -0.47
N TYR A 137 13.32 -16.65 0.66
CA TYR A 137 14.11 -17.87 0.81
C TYR A 137 13.21 -19.11 0.91
N THR A 138 13.78 -20.28 0.68
CA THR A 138 13.08 -21.57 0.78
C THR A 138 12.64 -21.90 2.20
N ASN A 139 13.34 -21.37 3.22
CA ASN A 139 12.98 -21.50 4.63
C ASN A 139 11.87 -20.52 5.10
N ASN A 140 11.11 -19.94 4.16
CA ASN A 140 10.05 -18.96 4.43
C ASN A 140 10.53 -17.66 5.10
N LEU A 141 11.83 -17.35 5.10
CA LEU A 141 12.31 -16.02 5.44
C LEU A 141 12.18 -15.09 4.22
N MET A 142 11.76 -13.86 4.44
CA MET A 142 11.88 -12.78 3.47
C MET A 142 12.85 -11.73 3.97
N MET A 143 13.77 -11.30 3.12
CA MET A 143 14.65 -10.17 3.39
C MET A 143 14.37 -9.04 2.41
N ILE A 144 14.29 -7.81 2.92
CA ILE A 144 14.19 -6.58 2.16
C ILE A 144 15.47 -5.78 2.39
N GLN A 145 16.17 -5.47 1.31
CA GLN A 145 17.44 -4.74 1.39
C GLN A 145 17.55 -3.62 0.35
N GLY A 146 18.20 -2.51 0.70
CA GLY A 146 18.55 -1.45 -0.26
C GLY A 146 18.29 -0.04 0.28
N LYS A 147 18.12 0.90 -0.64
CA LYS A 147 17.99 2.33 -0.33
C LYS A 147 16.69 2.87 -0.92
N SER A 148 15.71 3.19 -0.07
CA SER A 148 14.45 3.77 -0.55
C SER A 148 13.80 4.69 0.47
N ASN A 149 13.32 5.84 0.01
CA ASN A 149 12.55 6.79 0.82
C ASN A 149 11.15 6.26 1.14
N ASN A 150 10.67 5.28 0.36
CA ASN A 150 9.31 4.74 0.48
C ASN A 150 9.26 3.45 1.32
N PHE A 151 10.38 3.06 1.95
CA PHE A 151 10.46 1.80 2.69
C PHE A 151 9.40 1.67 3.78
N ASN A 152 9.17 2.71 4.59
CA ASN A 152 8.21 2.65 5.68
C ASN A 152 6.76 2.42 5.19
N SER A 153 6.40 3.02 4.06
CA SER A 153 5.09 2.78 3.43
C SER A 153 4.97 1.33 2.96
N LEU A 154 5.97 0.84 2.22
CA LEU A 154 6.01 -0.54 1.73
C LEU A 154 5.99 -1.56 2.88
N LYS A 155 6.75 -1.30 3.94
CA LYS A 155 6.78 -2.11 5.15
C LYS A 155 5.39 -2.21 5.79
N LYS A 156 4.67 -1.09 5.91
CA LYS A 156 3.32 -1.08 6.48
C LYS A 156 2.37 -1.97 5.68
N GLU A 157 2.43 -1.91 4.36
CA GLU A 157 1.59 -2.75 3.49
C GLU A 157 1.96 -4.23 3.60
N ILE A 158 3.25 -4.57 3.68
CA ILE A 158 3.71 -5.94 3.92
C ILE A 158 3.22 -6.45 5.27
N LEU A 159 3.35 -5.67 6.33
CA LEU A 159 2.85 -6.02 7.66
C LEU A 159 1.34 -6.27 7.64
N MET A 160 0.56 -5.48 6.88
CA MET A 160 -0.87 -5.74 6.70
C MET A 160 -1.14 -7.10 6.04
N ILE A 161 -0.36 -7.47 5.01
CA ILE A 161 -0.47 -8.79 4.37
C ILE A 161 -0.18 -9.89 5.40
N LEU A 162 0.88 -9.76 6.19
CA LEU A 162 1.25 -10.71 7.25
C LEU A 162 0.14 -10.87 8.30
N SER A 163 -0.43 -9.77 8.79
CA SER A 163 -1.49 -9.77 9.81
C SER A 163 -2.84 -10.28 9.30
N SER A 164 -3.05 -10.34 7.98
CA SER A 164 -4.32 -10.75 7.39
C SER A 164 -4.68 -12.23 7.63
N ASN A 165 -3.73 -13.05 8.12
CA ASN A 165 -3.99 -14.46 8.46
C ASN A 165 -4.78 -14.66 9.76
N ASN A 166 -4.75 -13.70 10.70
CA ASN A 166 -5.44 -13.86 11.98
C ASN A 166 -6.96 -13.68 11.89
N LYS A 167 -7.47 -13.03 10.83
CA LYS A 167 -8.92 -12.82 10.63
C LYS A 167 -9.64 -13.95 9.90
N VAL A 168 -8.92 -14.83 9.21
CA VAL A 168 -9.55 -15.92 8.44
C VAL A 168 -9.91 -17.11 9.35
N LYS A 169 -9.10 -17.39 10.38
CA LYS A 169 -9.39 -18.43 11.37
C LYS A 169 -10.61 -18.13 12.25
N SER A 170 -10.99 -16.86 12.45
CA SER A 170 -12.16 -16.50 13.26
C SER A 170 -13.50 -16.59 12.52
N ARG A 171 -13.49 -16.73 11.18
CA ARG A 171 -14.72 -16.86 10.36
C ARG A 171 -15.07 -18.31 9.99
N LEU A 172 -14.22 -19.28 10.30
CA LEU A 172 -14.52 -20.71 10.18
C LEU A 172 -14.86 -21.29 11.56
N LYS A 173 -15.82 -20.68 12.28
CA LYS A 173 -16.60 -21.48 13.24
C LYS A 173 -17.66 -22.18 12.40
N LYS A 174 -17.52 -23.51 12.25
CA LYS A 174 -18.57 -24.36 11.69
C LYS A 174 -19.90 -23.96 12.33
N PRO A 175 -21.00 -23.80 11.58
CA PRO A 175 -22.31 -23.68 12.21
C PRO A 175 -22.47 -24.89 13.15
N LYS A 176 -22.79 -24.62 14.41
CA LYS A 176 -23.31 -25.66 15.29
C LYS A 176 -24.56 -26.19 14.58
N ILE A 177 -24.48 -27.40 14.05
CA ILE A 177 -25.67 -28.17 13.72
C ILE A 177 -26.34 -28.41 15.07
N ASN A 178 -27.29 -27.55 15.41
CA ASN A 178 -28.26 -27.89 16.44
C ASN A 178 -29.11 -29.00 15.84
N ASN A 179 -28.92 -30.22 16.30
CA ASN A 179 -29.92 -31.27 16.18
C ASN A 179 -31.15 -30.82 16.98
N GLN A 180 -32.00 -30.01 16.36
CA GLN A 180 -33.43 -30.03 16.66
C GLN A 180 -34.05 -30.95 15.63
N MET A 181 -34.35 -32.18 16.07
CA MET A 181 -35.28 -33.08 15.39
C MET A 181 -36.54 -32.28 15.07
N SER A 182 -36.85 -32.14 13.79
CA SER A 182 -38.16 -31.67 13.36
C SER A 182 -39.17 -32.79 13.63
N LEU A 183 -40.30 -32.43 14.23
CA LEU A 183 -41.37 -33.34 14.63
C LEU A 183 -42.20 -33.87 13.44
N PHE A 184 -41.66 -33.83 12.21
CA PHE A 184 -42.41 -34.06 10.96
C PHE A 184 -41.94 -35.24 10.11
N ASP A 185 -40.97 -36.05 10.54
CA ASP A 185 -40.51 -37.23 9.80
C ASP A 185 -40.98 -38.56 10.45
N GLN A 186 -42.25 -38.65 10.87
CA GLN A 186 -42.83 -39.92 11.36
C GLN A 186 -43.70 -40.69 10.35
N ASP A 187 -43.99 -40.14 9.17
CA ASP A 187 -44.97 -40.77 8.26
C ASP A 187 -44.39 -41.52 7.04
N LEU A 188 -43.07 -41.73 6.95
CA LEU A 188 -42.49 -42.48 5.82
C LEU A 188 -42.05 -43.92 6.12
N ASN A 189 -42.02 -44.34 7.39
CA ASN A 189 -41.50 -45.67 7.75
C ASN A 189 -42.56 -46.77 7.94
N ASN A 190 -43.85 -46.48 7.75
CA ASN A 190 -44.92 -47.50 7.81
C ASN A 190 -45.42 -47.97 6.44
N LYS A 191 -44.67 -47.74 5.35
CA LYS A 191 -45.05 -48.18 3.99
C LYS A 191 -44.04 -49.11 3.31
N ILE A 192 -43.26 -49.86 4.10
CA ILE A 192 -42.30 -50.87 3.59
C ILE A 192 -42.55 -52.27 4.22
N LEU A 193 -43.70 -52.48 4.85
CA LEU A 193 -44.13 -53.81 5.33
C LEU A 193 -45.58 -54.03 4.92
N GLY A 194 -45.77 -54.61 3.73
CA GLY A 194 -47.09 -55.03 3.25
C GLY A 194 -47.22 -54.89 1.76
N GLU A 195 -46.62 -55.82 1.01
CA GLU A 195 -47.15 -56.35 -0.26
C GLU A 195 -46.19 -57.46 -0.74
N GLU A 196 -46.30 -58.62 -0.08
CA GLU A 196 -45.97 -59.89 -0.73
C GLU A 196 -47.09 -60.23 -1.75
N ASN A 197 -46.69 -60.96 -2.79
CA ASN A 197 -47.50 -61.79 -3.68
C ASN A 197 -48.26 -61.09 -4.82
N LEU A 198 -47.78 -61.27 -6.07
CA LEU A 198 -48.51 -61.99 -7.13
C LEU A 198 -47.74 -62.05 -8.47
N LYS A 199 -47.60 -63.29 -8.96
CA LYS A 199 -47.54 -63.75 -10.37
C LYS A 199 -46.19 -63.70 -11.13
N LEU A 200 -45.50 -64.84 -11.08
CA LEU A 200 -44.77 -65.40 -12.22
C LEU A 200 -45.75 -66.20 -13.10
N VAL A 201 -45.90 -65.79 -14.36
CA VAL A 201 -46.33 -66.62 -15.49
C VAL A 201 -45.27 -66.41 -16.57
N GLY A 202 -44.65 -67.51 -17.01
CA GLY A 202 -43.59 -67.55 -18.02
C GLY A 202 -42.63 -68.69 -17.76
#